data_AF-A0A6P6W7Z4-F1
#
_entry.id   AF-A0A6P6W7Z4-F1
#
_cell.length_a   1.000
_cell.length_b   1.000
_cell.length_c   1.000
_cell.angle_alpha   90.00
_cell.angle_beta   90.00
_cell.angle_gamma   90.00
#
_symmetry.space_group_name_H-M   'P 1'
#
loop_
_entity.id
_entity.type
_entity.pdbx_description
1 polymer ?
#
loop_
_entity_poly.entity_id
_entity_poly.type
_entity_poly.pdbx_seq_one_letter_code
_entity_poly.pdbx_strand_id
1 'polypeptide(L)'
;MGSAQTEANTFDLVFWSRDHKLGISTTALLPLYKAAKHAFMEAIRQYQTLTDLQRERDDSKDDNASTFTSSSISILETDVMKHSRALLLLSCDFGTAWNCRKVVVSKLQLLHTYMDERNLSSLVLSYAPKSERAWNHRRWVIKMIAGKCPNLQEIIERESEFVEKLAERSKMNYRAWNHRCWLVSYMSGEQVLHELNKSRDWAGLHVADNSCFHYRTRLLLKILEGYDDQNSAASSATNFHELWKKELDWVATLIKCYVGREALWLYRRFLSLTWIKHFTTQVHSNSLGSCPKNIMNVEVFMSNELQLCHYCSSIPDNDFEDYQAQATFSATYIMWITRQVAGSLQVELRKKLEANGLKTQVNNVCPEKSFLWNTFSESI
;
A
#
# COMPACT_ATOMS: atom_id res chain seq x y z
N MET A 1 -42.98 31.04 -23.65
CA MET A 1 -42.09 31.38 -22.52
C MET A 1 -42.32 30.54 -21.25
N GLY A 2 -43.34 29.67 -21.16
CA GLY A 2 -43.64 28.91 -19.93
C GLY A 2 -42.95 27.54 -19.73
N SER A 3 -42.36 26.90 -20.76
CA SER A 3 -41.72 25.57 -20.58
C SER A 3 -40.33 25.66 -19.94
N ALA A 4 -39.54 26.68 -20.31
CA ALA A 4 -38.16 26.83 -19.81
C ALA A 4 -38.08 27.13 -18.30
N GLN A 5 -39.06 27.85 -17.74
CA GLN A 5 -39.13 28.11 -16.28
C GLN A 5 -39.55 26.88 -15.48
N THR A 6 -40.32 25.97 -16.09
CA THR A 6 -40.80 24.76 -15.42
C THR A 6 -39.72 23.67 -15.39
N GLU A 7 -38.95 23.52 -16.48
CA GLU A 7 -37.79 22.62 -16.55
C GLU A 7 -36.63 23.04 -15.63
N ALA A 8 -36.40 24.34 -15.46
CA ALA A 8 -35.41 24.86 -14.51
C ALA A 8 -35.76 24.45 -13.06
N ASN A 9 -37.04 24.54 -12.68
CA ASN A 9 -37.50 24.14 -11.35
C ASN A 9 -37.40 22.62 -11.10
N THR A 10 -37.60 21.76 -12.11
CA THR A 10 -37.40 20.32 -11.97
C THR A 10 -35.93 19.91 -11.95
N PHE A 11 -35.06 20.60 -12.69
CA PHE A 11 -33.63 20.35 -12.66
C PHE A 11 -33.01 20.67 -11.29
N ASP A 12 -33.40 21.80 -10.69
CA ASP A 12 -32.96 22.21 -9.35
C ASP A 12 -33.47 21.28 -8.23
N LEU A 13 -34.57 20.54 -8.47
CA LEU A 13 -35.08 19.50 -7.55
C LEU A 13 -34.31 18.18 -7.65
N VAL A 14 -33.65 17.92 -8.80
CA VAL A 14 -32.97 16.65 -9.08
C VAL A 14 -31.46 16.75 -8.84
N PHE A 15 -30.84 17.84 -9.28
CA PHE A 15 -29.41 18.07 -9.19
C PHE A 15 -29.14 19.30 -8.32
N TRP A 16 -28.26 19.12 -7.34
CA TRP A 16 -27.78 20.21 -6.51
C TRP A 16 -26.29 20.42 -6.78
N SER A 17 -25.87 21.62 -7.19
CA SER A 17 -24.47 21.92 -7.47
C SER A 17 -24.05 23.18 -6.71
N ARG A 18 -23.23 23.03 -5.67
CA ARG A 18 -22.60 24.14 -4.91
C ARG A 18 -21.26 23.69 -4.34
N ASP A 19 -20.36 24.65 -4.12
CA ASP A 19 -19.06 24.44 -3.46
C ASP A 19 -18.26 23.27 -4.04
N HIS A 20 -18.25 23.15 -5.37
CA HIS A 20 -17.61 22.06 -6.12
C HIS A 20 -18.13 20.65 -5.78
N LYS A 21 -19.37 20.53 -5.28
CA LYS A 21 -20.05 19.27 -5.00
C LYS A 21 -21.31 19.14 -5.83
N LEU A 22 -21.56 17.95 -6.34
CA LEU A 22 -22.80 17.57 -7.01
C LEU A 22 -23.57 16.60 -6.11
N GLY A 23 -24.78 16.99 -5.73
CA GLY A 23 -25.79 16.14 -5.11
C GLY A 23 -26.81 15.68 -6.15
N ILE A 24 -27.26 14.44 -6.02
CA ILE A 24 -28.34 13.87 -6.83
C ILE A 24 -29.45 13.45 -5.89
N SER A 25 -30.68 13.91 -6.16
CA SER A 25 -31.85 13.54 -5.39
C SER A 25 -32.05 12.02 -5.38
N THR A 26 -32.33 11.45 -4.21
CA THR A 26 -32.53 10.00 -4.05
C THR A 26 -33.72 9.48 -4.86
N THR A 27 -34.74 10.31 -5.08
CA THR A 27 -35.90 9.97 -5.92
C THR A 27 -35.53 9.82 -7.39
N ALA A 28 -34.46 10.48 -7.85
CA ALA A 28 -33.99 10.43 -9.21
C ALA A 28 -32.92 9.34 -9.46
N LEU A 29 -32.31 8.77 -8.41
CA LEU A 29 -31.20 7.82 -8.55
C LEU A 29 -31.56 6.60 -9.40
N LEU A 30 -32.66 5.92 -9.10
CA LEU A 30 -33.05 4.71 -9.84
C LEU A 30 -33.46 5.00 -11.29
N PRO A 31 -34.29 6.01 -11.59
CA PRO A 31 -34.56 6.42 -12.97
C PRO A 31 -33.30 6.78 -13.76
N LEU A 32 -32.42 7.60 -13.16
CA LEU A 32 -31.15 7.99 -13.79
C LEU A 32 -30.25 6.79 -14.03
N TYR A 33 -30.15 5.87 -13.08
CA TYR A 33 -29.36 4.64 -13.24
C TYR A 33 -29.88 3.80 -14.41
N LYS A 34 -31.21 3.59 -14.50
CA LYS A 34 -31.82 2.82 -15.59
C LYS A 34 -31.54 3.47 -16.95
N ALA A 35 -31.71 4.78 -17.05
CA ALA A 35 -31.44 5.54 -18.27
C ALA A 35 -29.96 5.50 -18.66
N ALA A 36 -29.04 5.74 -17.71
CA ALA A 36 -27.60 5.70 -17.94
C ALA A 36 -27.13 4.30 -18.35
N LYS A 37 -27.65 3.25 -17.70
CA LYS A 37 -27.37 1.86 -18.06
C LYS A 37 -27.86 1.54 -19.46
N HIS A 38 -29.10 1.90 -19.80
CA HIS A 38 -29.65 1.64 -21.14
C HIS A 38 -28.82 2.33 -22.22
N ALA A 39 -28.55 3.63 -22.06
CA ALA A 39 -27.75 4.40 -23.03
C ALA A 39 -26.32 3.83 -23.18
N PHE A 40 -25.70 3.42 -22.07
CA PHE A 40 -24.39 2.78 -22.11
C PHE A 40 -24.40 1.43 -22.83
N MET A 41 -25.38 0.57 -22.54
CA MET A 41 -25.49 -0.75 -23.19
C MET A 41 -25.75 -0.61 -24.70
N GLU A 42 -26.57 0.36 -25.11
CA GLU A 42 -26.82 0.63 -26.53
C GLU A 42 -25.57 1.17 -27.24
N ALA A 43 -24.85 2.12 -26.62
CA ALA A 43 -23.61 2.65 -27.17
C ALA A 43 -22.54 1.55 -27.36
N ILE A 44 -22.40 0.64 -26.38
CA ILE A 44 -21.49 -0.51 -26.52
C ILE A 44 -21.93 -1.42 -27.66
N ARG A 45 -23.22 -1.74 -27.75
CA ARG A 45 -23.75 -2.65 -28.78
C ARG A 45 -23.40 -2.11 -30.16
N GLN A 46 -23.68 -0.84 -30.41
CA GLN A 46 -23.35 -0.17 -31.68
C GLN A 46 -21.84 -0.14 -31.94
N TYR A 47 -21.04 0.20 -30.92
CA TYR A 47 -19.58 0.22 -31.02
C TYR A 47 -18.98 -1.14 -31.37
N GLN A 48 -19.47 -2.21 -30.74
CA GLN A 48 -19.02 -3.59 -30.99
C GLN A 48 -19.37 -4.01 -32.41
N THR A 49 -20.63 -3.83 -32.82
CA THR A 49 -21.07 -4.17 -34.19
C THR A 49 -20.22 -3.45 -35.25
N LEU A 50 -19.96 -2.14 -35.08
CA LEU A 50 -19.17 -1.40 -36.06
C LEU A 50 -17.69 -1.79 -36.05
N THR A 51 -17.13 -2.11 -34.87
CA THR A 51 -15.74 -2.58 -34.75
C THR A 51 -15.55 -3.96 -35.40
N ASP A 52 -16.52 -4.86 -35.24
CA ASP A 52 -16.45 -6.20 -35.84
C ASP A 52 -16.60 -6.13 -37.37
N LEU A 53 -17.52 -5.30 -37.87
CA LEU A 53 -17.64 -5.02 -39.31
C LEU A 53 -16.38 -4.41 -39.92
N GLN A 54 -15.63 -3.61 -39.17
CA GLN A 54 -14.36 -3.07 -39.65
C GLN A 54 -13.28 -4.16 -39.69
N ARG A 55 -13.19 -5.03 -38.68
CA ARG A 55 -12.22 -6.15 -38.69
C ARG A 55 -12.43 -7.07 -39.89
N GLU A 56 -13.68 -7.43 -40.19
CA GLU A 56 -14.00 -8.28 -41.35
C GLU A 56 -13.58 -7.64 -42.68
N ARG A 57 -13.61 -6.30 -42.78
CA ARG A 57 -13.19 -5.57 -43.99
C ARG A 57 -11.68 -5.37 -44.09
N ASP A 58 -11.01 -5.15 -42.96
CA ASP A 58 -9.55 -5.05 -42.91
C ASP A 58 -8.92 -6.38 -43.36
N ASP A 59 -9.55 -7.51 -43.05
CA ASP A 59 -9.15 -8.84 -43.55
C ASP A 59 -9.41 -9.02 -45.07
N SER A 60 -10.37 -8.29 -45.65
CA SER A 60 -10.74 -8.39 -47.07
C SER A 60 -10.03 -7.38 -48.01
N LYS A 61 -9.14 -6.51 -47.51
CA LYS A 61 -8.33 -5.53 -48.27
C LYS A 61 -9.13 -4.57 -49.18
N ASP A 62 -10.19 -3.96 -48.66
CA ASP A 62 -11.03 -3.03 -49.43
C ASP A 62 -10.84 -1.57 -48.95
N ASP A 63 -10.03 -0.77 -49.65
CA ASP A 63 -9.44 0.49 -49.13
C ASP A 63 -10.35 1.73 -49.20
N ASN A 64 -11.38 1.74 -50.06
CA ASN A 64 -12.10 2.98 -50.43
C ASN A 64 -13.19 3.44 -49.44
N ALA A 65 -13.55 2.65 -48.42
CA ALA A 65 -14.60 2.99 -47.44
C ALA A 65 -14.08 3.32 -46.02
N SER A 66 -12.77 3.29 -45.81
CA SER A 66 -12.10 3.33 -44.50
C SER A 66 -12.25 4.66 -43.73
N THR A 67 -12.39 5.79 -44.42
CA THR A 67 -12.44 7.11 -43.77
C THR A 67 -13.81 7.40 -43.12
N PHE A 68 -14.91 6.95 -43.73
CA PHE A 68 -16.27 7.16 -43.19
C PHE A 68 -16.57 6.25 -41.98
N THR A 69 -16.00 5.04 -41.97
CA THR A 69 -16.10 4.14 -40.82
C THR A 69 -15.28 4.66 -39.64
N SER A 70 -14.09 5.21 -39.88
CA SER A 70 -13.23 5.79 -38.83
C SER A 70 -13.90 6.95 -38.09
N SER A 71 -14.54 7.89 -38.80
CA SER A 71 -15.26 9.00 -38.17
C SER A 71 -16.47 8.52 -37.36
N SER A 72 -17.21 7.54 -37.87
CA SER A 72 -18.34 6.92 -37.17
C SER A 72 -17.92 6.18 -35.90
N ILE A 73 -16.78 5.48 -35.93
CA ILE A 73 -16.21 4.82 -34.76
C ILE A 73 -15.83 5.84 -33.69
N SER A 74 -15.20 6.95 -34.06
CA SER A 74 -14.81 8.02 -33.11
C SER A 74 -16.02 8.61 -32.37
N ILE A 75 -17.16 8.78 -33.06
CA ILE A 75 -18.42 9.22 -32.45
C ILE A 75 -18.91 8.19 -31.42
N LEU A 76 -18.94 6.91 -31.79
CA LEU A 76 -19.36 5.84 -30.87
C LEU A 76 -18.41 5.68 -29.68
N GLU A 77 -17.10 5.88 -29.87
CA GLU A 77 -16.13 5.93 -28.77
C GLU A 77 -16.47 7.04 -27.79
N THR A 78 -16.80 8.23 -28.31
CA THR A 78 -17.24 9.37 -27.50
C THR A 78 -18.51 9.04 -26.71
N ASP A 79 -19.49 8.40 -27.34
CA ASP A 79 -20.74 8.00 -26.68
C ASP A 79 -20.52 6.93 -25.60
N VAL A 80 -19.72 5.91 -25.88
CA VAL A 80 -19.31 4.90 -24.88
C VAL A 80 -18.64 5.59 -23.70
N MET A 81 -17.74 6.54 -23.93
CA MET A 81 -17.04 7.28 -22.87
C MET A 81 -17.98 8.22 -22.10
N LYS A 82 -18.96 8.85 -22.76
CA LYS A 82 -19.94 9.72 -22.11
C LYS A 82 -20.91 8.93 -21.24
N HIS A 83 -21.51 7.87 -21.77
CA HIS A 83 -22.53 7.09 -21.07
C HIS A 83 -21.95 6.22 -19.96
N SER A 84 -20.75 5.65 -20.17
CA SER A 84 -20.06 4.92 -19.08
C SER A 84 -19.70 5.84 -17.93
N ARG A 85 -19.31 7.10 -18.17
CA ARG A 85 -19.06 8.08 -17.09
C ARG A 85 -20.30 8.30 -16.25
N ALA A 86 -21.44 8.59 -16.88
CA ALA A 86 -22.71 8.78 -16.17
C ALA A 86 -23.10 7.54 -15.35
N LEU A 87 -22.96 6.35 -15.93
CA LEU A 87 -23.26 5.09 -15.25
C LEU A 87 -22.33 4.86 -14.04
N LEU A 88 -21.04 5.14 -14.17
CA LEU A 88 -20.06 4.93 -13.09
C LEU A 88 -20.28 5.88 -11.92
N LEU A 89 -20.75 7.11 -12.16
CA LEU A 89 -21.13 8.04 -11.08
C LEU A 89 -22.31 7.51 -10.25
N LEU A 90 -23.22 6.75 -10.88
CA LEU A 90 -24.39 6.17 -10.22
C LEU A 90 -24.12 4.75 -9.67
N SER A 91 -23.19 4.02 -10.27
CA SER A 91 -22.85 2.63 -9.97
C SER A 91 -21.35 2.41 -10.15
N CYS A 92 -20.57 2.82 -9.16
CA CYS A 92 -19.10 2.86 -9.21
C CYS A 92 -18.41 1.52 -9.51
N ASP A 93 -19.02 0.39 -9.13
CA ASP A 93 -18.44 -0.95 -9.34
C ASP A 93 -18.96 -1.66 -10.60
N PHE A 94 -19.56 -0.93 -11.56
CA PHE A 94 -20.00 -1.51 -12.83
C PHE A 94 -18.79 -1.89 -13.71
N GLY A 95 -18.32 -3.13 -13.57
CA GLY A 95 -17.06 -3.60 -14.16
C GLY A 95 -16.98 -3.48 -15.69
N THR A 96 -18.08 -3.75 -16.41
CA THR A 96 -18.13 -3.63 -17.88
C THR A 96 -17.86 -2.19 -18.33
N ALA A 97 -18.36 -1.19 -17.59
CA ALA A 97 -18.13 0.21 -17.91
C ALA A 97 -16.65 0.57 -17.79
N TRP A 98 -15.99 0.21 -16.70
CA TRP A 98 -14.54 0.40 -16.58
C TRP A 98 -13.76 -0.30 -17.69
N ASN A 99 -14.12 -1.54 -18.02
CA ASN A 99 -13.41 -2.30 -19.06
C ASN A 99 -13.59 -1.69 -20.45
N CYS A 100 -14.79 -1.26 -20.83
CA CYS A 100 -15.03 -0.57 -22.10
C CYS A 100 -14.22 0.72 -22.22
N ARG A 101 -14.12 1.50 -21.12
CA ARG A 101 -13.26 2.70 -21.10
C ARG A 101 -11.79 2.36 -21.34
N LYS A 102 -11.27 1.30 -20.72
CA LYS A 102 -9.89 0.84 -20.97
C LYS A 102 -9.65 0.49 -22.43
N VAL A 103 -10.62 -0.18 -23.07
CA VAL A 103 -10.54 -0.54 -24.49
C VAL A 103 -10.44 0.71 -25.36
N VAL A 104 -11.36 1.66 -25.19
CA VAL A 104 -11.39 2.91 -25.98
C VAL A 104 -10.12 3.73 -25.76
N VAL A 105 -9.74 3.98 -24.50
CA VAL A 105 -8.55 4.79 -24.17
C VAL A 105 -7.25 4.15 -24.67
N SER A 106 -7.14 2.81 -24.61
CA SER A 106 -5.97 2.09 -25.13
C SER A 106 -5.83 2.21 -26.64
N LYS A 107 -6.93 2.36 -27.39
CA LYS A 107 -6.88 2.58 -28.84
C LYS A 107 -6.38 3.99 -29.17
N LEU A 108 -6.85 5.00 -28.43
CA LEU A 108 -6.44 6.40 -28.65
C LEU A 108 -4.96 6.64 -28.34
N GLN A 109 -4.43 6.00 -27.29
CA GLN A 109 -3.04 6.14 -26.82
C GLN A 109 -2.60 7.58 -26.49
N LEU A 110 -3.52 8.53 -26.38
CA LEU A 110 -3.22 9.93 -26.06
C LEU A 110 -3.02 10.11 -24.55
N LEU A 111 -1.95 10.78 -24.13
CA LEU A 111 -1.62 10.93 -22.71
C LEU A 111 -2.75 11.62 -21.90
N HIS A 112 -3.40 12.63 -22.47
CA HIS A 112 -4.45 13.39 -21.78
C HIS A 112 -5.68 12.53 -21.43
N THR A 113 -6.01 11.52 -22.26
CA THR A 113 -7.16 10.66 -21.99
C THR A 113 -6.92 9.77 -20.77
N TYR A 114 -5.68 9.34 -20.53
CA TYR A 114 -5.29 8.68 -19.29
C TYR A 114 -5.42 9.60 -18.07
N MET A 115 -5.10 10.89 -18.20
CA MET A 115 -5.29 11.86 -17.12
C MET A 115 -6.77 12.08 -16.80
N ASP A 116 -7.63 12.12 -17.82
CA ASP A 116 -9.08 12.18 -17.64
C ASP A 116 -9.62 10.93 -16.93
N GLU A 117 -9.12 9.74 -17.26
CA GLU A 117 -9.47 8.51 -16.54
C GLU A 117 -9.00 8.53 -15.08
N ARG A 118 -7.81 9.09 -14.82
CA ARG A 118 -7.33 9.30 -13.45
C ARG A 118 -8.29 10.23 -12.69
N ASN A 119 -8.69 11.35 -13.29
CA ASN A 119 -9.63 12.30 -12.68
C ASN A 119 -11.00 11.67 -12.41
N LEU A 120 -11.53 10.87 -13.34
CA LEU A 120 -12.76 10.12 -13.12
C LEU A 120 -12.63 9.15 -11.93
N SER A 121 -11.53 8.40 -11.85
CA SER A 121 -11.30 7.52 -10.70
C SER A 121 -11.17 8.28 -9.38
N SER A 122 -10.56 9.48 -9.38
CA SER A 122 -10.49 10.36 -8.20
C SER A 122 -11.89 10.77 -7.74
N LEU A 123 -12.75 11.16 -8.68
CA LEU A 123 -14.13 11.53 -8.39
C LEU A 123 -14.91 10.35 -7.79
N VAL A 124 -14.79 9.16 -8.39
CA VAL A 124 -15.44 7.94 -7.87
C VAL A 124 -14.97 7.60 -6.45
N LEU A 125 -13.66 7.63 -6.22
CA LEU A 125 -13.09 7.35 -4.90
C LEU A 125 -13.45 8.39 -3.84
N SER A 126 -13.79 9.62 -4.23
CA SER A 126 -14.19 10.68 -3.29
C SER A 126 -15.50 10.37 -2.54
N TYR A 127 -16.44 9.64 -3.17
CA TYR A 127 -17.69 9.21 -2.53
C TYR A 127 -17.75 7.69 -2.28
N ALA A 128 -16.96 6.90 -3.00
CA ALA A 128 -16.87 5.44 -2.85
C ALA A 128 -15.41 4.99 -2.61
N PRO A 129 -14.81 5.32 -1.45
CA PRO A 129 -13.38 5.08 -1.16
C PRO A 129 -12.98 3.59 -1.12
N LYS A 130 -13.98 2.69 -1.04
CA LYS A 130 -13.80 1.23 -1.01
C LYS A 130 -14.06 0.55 -2.37
N SER A 131 -14.31 1.28 -3.44
CA SER A 131 -14.53 0.69 -4.78
C SER A 131 -13.26 0.02 -5.31
N GLU A 132 -13.29 -1.32 -5.39
CA GLU A 132 -12.19 -2.10 -5.99
C GLU A 132 -12.00 -1.78 -7.46
N ARG A 133 -13.10 -1.51 -8.19
CA ARG A 133 -13.03 -1.23 -9.62
C ARG A 133 -12.32 0.10 -9.89
N ALA A 134 -12.61 1.13 -9.10
CA ALA A 134 -11.93 2.42 -9.21
C ALA A 134 -10.43 2.30 -8.90
N TRP A 135 -10.05 1.60 -7.82
CA TRP A 135 -8.64 1.36 -7.49
C TRP A 135 -7.89 0.59 -8.58
N ASN A 136 -8.51 -0.47 -9.12
CA ASN A 136 -7.93 -1.26 -10.19
C ASN A 136 -7.78 -0.46 -11.50
N HIS A 137 -8.77 0.39 -11.82
CA HIS A 137 -8.70 1.28 -12.98
C HIS A 137 -7.55 2.29 -12.82
N ARG A 138 -7.40 2.86 -11.63
CA ARG A 138 -6.33 3.82 -11.33
C ARG A 138 -4.93 3.21 -11.45
N ARG A 139 -4.74 1.98 -10.94
CA ARG A 139 -3.48 1.23 -11.15
C ARG A 139 -3.22 0.95 -12.63
N TRP A 140 -4.26 0.62 -13.39
CA TRP A 140 -4.15 0.44 -14.84
C TRP A 140 -3.71 1.74 -15.53
N VAL A 141 -4.30 2.89 -15.19
CA VAL A 141 -3.88 4.20 -15.74
C VAL A 141 -2.39 4.45 -15.49
N ILE A 142 -1.93 4.29 -14.24
CA ILE A 142 -0.51 4.51 -13.89
C ILE A 142 0.41 3.55 -14.66
N LYS A 143 0.02 2.28 -14.82
CA LYS A 143 0.77 1.31 -15.65
C LYS A 143 0.89 1.75 -17.10
N MET A 144 -0.17 2.33 -17.66
CA MET A 144 -0.19 2.72 -19.08
C MET A 144 0.65 3.97 -19.38
N ILE A 145 0.76 4.88 -18.41
CA ILE A 145 1.57 6.10 -18.53
C ILE A 145 3.03 5.88 -18.09
N ALA A 146 3.29 4.83 -17.30
CA ALA A 146 4.64 4.45 -16.92
C ALA A 146 5.50 4.22 -18.18
N GLY A 147 6.65 4.88 -18.25
CA GLY A 147 7.56 4.83 -19.40
C GLY A 147 7.15 5.67 -20.62
N LYS A 148 5.94 6.26 -20.64
CA LYS A 148 5.47 7.16 -21.72
C LYS A 148 5.43 8.62 -21.32
N CYS A 149 5.47 8.89 -20.02
CA CYS A 149 5.23 10.21 -19.44
C CYS A 149 6.53 10.75 -18.80
N PRO A 150 7.08 11.88 -19.25
CA PRO A 150 8.34 12.42 -18.70
C PRO A 150 8.18 12.89 -17.25
N ASN A 151 7.01 13.38 -16.85
CA ASN A 151 6.71 13.82 -15.49
C ASN A 151 6.09 12.71 -14.62
N LEU A 152 6.44 11.43 -14.85
CA LEU A 152 5.92 10.31 -14.08
C LEU A 152 6.13 10.51 -12.57
N GLN A 153 7.31 10.94 -12.15
CA GLN A 153 7.64 11.10 -10.72
C GLN A 153 6.70 12.10 -10.02
N GLU A 154 6.42 13.25 -10.64
CA GLU A 154 5.44 14.22 -10.13
C GLU A 154 4.03 13.61 -10.02
N ILE A 155 3.63 12.78 -10.99
CA ILE A 155 2.34 12.09 -10.96
C ILE A 155 2.30 11.09 -9.80
N ILE A 156 3.39 10.37 -9.54
CA ILE A 156 3.52 9.42 -8.43
C ILE A 156 3.46 10.14 -7.07
N GLU A 157 4.11 11.29 -6.92
CA GLU A 157 4.02 12.14 -5.72
C GLU A 157 2.57 12.58 -5.47
N ARG A 158 1.93 13.20 -6.47
CA ARG A 158 0.52 13.62 -6.40
C ARG A 158 -0.43 12.44 -6.15
N GLU A 159 -0.05 11.24 -6.60
CA GLU A 159 -0.78 10.01 -6.32
C GLU A 159 -0.67 9.60 -4.86
N SER A 160 0.54 9.60 -4.30
CA SER A 160 0.77 9.29 -2.88
C SER A 160 -0.01 10.25 -1.98
N GLU A 161 0.05 11.56 -2.26
CA GLU A 161 -0.71 12.59 -1.54
C GLU A 161 -2.23 12.40 -1.63
N PHE A 162 -2.73 12.00 -2.79
CA PHE A 162 -4.15 11.70 -2.98
C PHE A 162 -4.59 10.53 -2.09
N VAL A 163 -3.80 9.46 -2.08
CA VAL A 163 -4.08 8.25 -1.29
C VAL A 163 -4.01 8.55 0.20
N GLU A 164 -3.05 9.35 0.63
CA GLU A 164 -2.92 9.82 2.02
C GLU A 164 -4.18 10.56 2.46
N LYS A 165 -4.59 11.63 1.75
CA LYS A 165 -5.82 12.40 2.05
C LYS A 165 -7.06 11.50 2.09
N LEU A 166 -7.12 10.47 1.25
CA LEU A 166 -8.23 9.52 1.23
C LEU A 166 -8.20 8.55 2.42
N ALA A 167 -7.02 8.15 2.88
CA ALA A 167 -6.83 7.32 4.06
C ALA A 167 -7.23 8.09 5.34
N GLU A 168 -6.94 9.38 5.44
CA GLU A 168 -7.37 10.21 6.60
C GLU A 168 -8.89 10.30 6.70
N ARG A 169 -9.56 10.47 5.56
CA ARG A 169 -11.03 10.62 5.50
C ARG A 169 -11.78 9.32 5.76
N SER A 170 -11.15 8.17 5.52
CA SER A 170 -11.78 6.86 5.64
C SER A 170 -10.97 5.97 6.58
N LYS A 171 -11.36 5.92 7.84
CA LYS A 171 -10.76 5.03 8.85
C LYS A 171 -10.66 3.59 8.31
N MET A 172 -9.51 2.96 8.52
CA MET A 172 -9.22 1.57 8.09
C MET A 172 -9.36 1.33 6.57
N ASN A 173 -8.95 2.29 5.73
CA ASN A 173 -8.93 2.08 4.29
C ASN A 173 -7.71 1.27 3.84
N TYR A 174 -7.75 -0.05 4.06
CA TYR A 174 -6.72 -0.98 3.61
C TYR A 174 -6.46 -0.89 2.09
N ARG A 175 -7.48 -0.55 1.28
CA ARG A 175 -7.34 -0.44 -0.19
C ARG A 175 -6.43 0.73 -0.58
N ALA A 176 -6.57 1.86 0.11
CA ALA A 176 -5.70 3.02 -0.04
C ALA A 176 -4.25 2.65 0.31
N TRP A 177 -4.02 2.07 1.49
CA TRP A 177 -2.69 1.62 1.90
C TRP A 177 -2.08 0.59 0.95
N ASN A 178 -2.86 -0.40 0.51
CA ASN A 178 -2.43 -1.38 -0.48
C ASN A 178 -2.12 -0.74 -1.85
N HIS A 179 -2.81 0.33 -2.22
CA HIS A 179 -2.45 1.12 -3.41
C HIS A 179 -1.12 1.83 -3.21
N ARG A 180 -0.90 2.47 -2.06
CA ARG A 180 0.36 3.13 -1.71
C ARG A 180 1.54 2.15 -1.71
N CYS A 181 1.38 0.94 -1.14
CA CYS A 181 2.39 -0.12 -1.19
C CYS A 181 2.74 -0.53 -2.62
N TRP A 182 1.75 -0.67 -3.49
CA TRP A 182 1.98 -0.99 -4.90
C TRP A 182 2.66 0.16 -5.65
N LEU A 183 2.33 1.40 -5.30
CA LEU A 183 2.90 2.60 -5.91
C LEU A 183 4.42 2.71 -5.70
N VAL A 184 4.94 2.13 -4.61
CA VAL A 184 6.38 2.09 -4.30
C VAL A 184 7.23 1.52 -5.45
N SER A 185 6.70 0.61 -6.27
CA SER A 185 7.45 0.08 -7.42
C SER A 185 7.73 1.10 -8.52
N TYR A 186 7.04 2.25 -8.50
CA TYR A 186 7.17 3.34 -9.48
C TYR A 186 7.92 4.57 -8.93
N MET A 187 8.23 4.57 -7.63
CA MET A 187 8.91 5.67 -6.97
C MET A 187 10.42 5.64 -7.22
N SER A 188 11.04 6.82 -7.33
CA SER A 188 12.50 6.96 -7.26
C SER A 188 13.02 6.68 -5.84
N GLY A 189 14.33 6.43 -5.71
CA GLY A 189 14.95 6.24 -4.39
C GLY A 189 14.76 7.46 -3.45
N GLU A 190 14.80 8.67 -4.01
CA GLU A 190 14.56 9.92 -3.27
C GLU A 190 13.11 9.99 -2.77
N GLN A 191 12.14 9.67 -3.62
CA GLN A 191 10.73 9.64 -3.24
C GLN A 191 10.45 8.60 -2.14
N VAL A 192 11.06 7.41 -2.24
CA VAL A 192 10.92 6.37 -1.22
C VAL A 192 11.46 6.85 0.14
N LEU A 193 12.61 7.54 0.15
CA LEU A 193 13.18 8.09 1.37
C LEU A 193 12.31 9.22 1.95
N HIS A 194 11.79 10.10 1.09
CA HIS A 194 10.86 11.15 1.48
C HIS A 194 9.59 10.57 2.12
N GLU A 195 8.98 9.57 1.49
CA GLU A 195 7.79 8.86 2.01
C GLU A 195 8.06 8.14 3.33
N LEU A 196 9.25 7.56 3.50
CA LEU A 196 9.65 6.93 4.77
C LEU A 196 9.73 7.96 5.91
N ASN A 197 10.31 9.12 5.64
CA ASN A 197 10.38 10.20 6.62
C ASN A 197 8.99 10.76 6.93
N LYS A 198 8.21 11.08 5.90
CA LYS A 198 6.86 11.64 6.02
C LYS A 198 5.90 10.72 6.77
N SER A 199 5.93 9.41 6.50
CA SER A 199 5.05 8.44 7.16
C SER A 199 5.40 8.19 8.63
N ARG A 200 6.52 8.72 9.13
CA ARG A 200 6.96 8.54 10.52
C ARG A 200 6.02 9.24 11.50
N ASP A 201 5.62 10.46 11.19
CA ASP A 201 4.71 11.26 12.03
C ASP A 201 3.33 10.60 12.09
N TRP A 202 2.83 10.14 10.95
CA TRP A 202 1.56 9.40 10.87
C TRP A 202 1.60 8.14 11.75
N ALA A 203 2.63 7.31 11.61
CA ALA A 203 2.77 6.08 12.37
C ALA A 203 2.96 6.33 13.88
N GLY A 204 3.65 7.41 14.26
CA GLY A 204 3.82 7.82 15.66
C GLY A 204 2.52 8.27 16.32
N LEU A 205 1.61 8.89 15.56
CA LEU A 205 0.26 9.26 16.03
C LEU A 205 -0.73 8.08 15.97
N HIS A 206 -0.54 7.15 15.04
CA HIS A 206 -1.44 6.03 14.78
C HIS A 206 -0.76 4.68 15.03
N VAL A 207 -0.23 4.47 16.23
CA VAL A 207 0.55 3.26 16.59
C VAL A 207 -0.20 1.93 16.46
N ALA A 208 -1.53 1.95 16.39
CA ALA A 208 -2.36 0.78 16.15
C ALA A 208 -2.64 0.50 14.65
N ASP A 209 -2.24 1.41 13.74
CA ASP A 209 -2.46 1.24 12.30
C ASP A 209 -1.39 0.32 11.68
N ASN A 210 -1.67 -0.98 11.70
CA ASN A 210 -0.82 -1.99 11.07
C ASN A 210 -0.63 -1.76 9.55
N SER A 211 -1.57 -1.08 8.88
CA SER A 211 -1.44 -0.80 7.45
C SER A 211 -0.33 0.23 7.18
N CYS A 212 -0.19 1.22 8.07
CA CYS A 212 0.90 2.19 7.99
C CYS A 212 2.27 1.51 8.21
N PHE A 213 2.40 0.66 9.23
CA PHE A 213 3.65 -0.10 9.45
C PHE A 213 3.97 -1.05 8.30
N HIS A 214 2.95 -1.69 7.70
CA HIS A 214 3.15 -2.49 6.49
C HIS A 214 3.65 -1.65 5.30
N TYR A 215 3.13 -0.43 5.13
CA TYR A 215 3.63 0.51 4.12
C TYR A 215 5.10 0.89 4.37
N ARG A 216 5.46 1.20 5.63
CA ARG A 216 6.85 1.46 6.01
C ARG A 216 7.77 0.27 5.72
N THR A 217 7.32 -0.95 6.00
CA THR A 217 8.05 -2.18 5.63
C THR A 217 8.31 -2.24 4.13
N ARG A 218 7.31 -1.92 3.29
CA ARG A 218 7.47 -1.93 1.81
C ARG A 218 8.44 -0.86 1.32
N LEU A 219 8.45 0.32 1.94
CA LEU A 219 9.43 1.38 1.64
C LEU A 219 10.86 0.92 1.99
N LEU A 220 11.06 0.40 3.20
CA LEU A 220 12.35 -0.11 3.65
C LEU A 220 12.87 -1.27 2.79
N LEU A 221 11.99 -2.20 2.38
CA LEU A 221 12.34 -3.25 1.43
C LEU A 221 12.77 -2.69 0.07
N LYS A 222 12.12 -1.63 -0.43
CA LYS A 222 12.52 -0.98 -1.68
C LYS A 222 13.88 -0.30 -1.58
N ILE A 223 14.21 0.29 -0.42
CA ILE A 223 15.54 0.85 -0.15
C ILE A 223 16.58 -0.28 -0.13
N LEU A 224 16.28 -1.41 0.51
CA LEU A 224 17.16 -2.58 0.57
C LEU A 224 17.41 -3.19 -0.82
N GLU A 225 16.39 -3.34 -1.65
CA GLU A 225 16.52 -3.80 -3.04
C GLU A 225 17.51 -2.92 -3.83
N GLY A 226 17.42 -1.59 -3.69
CA GLY A 226 18.35 -0.67 -4.34
C GLY A 226 19.77 -0.70 -3.77
N TYR A 227 19.95 -1.15 -2.53
CA TYR A 227 21.27 -1.31 -1.91
C TYR A 227 22.00 -2.54 -2.47
N ASP A 228 21.32 -3.69 -2.57
CA ASP A 228 21.90 -4.93 -3.11
C ASP A 228 22.39 -4.75 -4.56
N ASP A 229 21.71 -3.92 -5.35
CA ASP A 229 22.08 -3.57 -6.73
C ASP A 229 23.30 -2.63 -6.82
N GLN A 230 23.56 -1.81 -5.79
CA GLN A 230 24.61 -0.76 -5.77
C GLN A 230 25.86 -1.14 -4.93
N ASN A 231 26.21 -2.43 -4.86
CA ASN A 231 27.27 -3.03 -4.03
C ASN A 231 28.74 -2.50 -4.21
N SER A 232 28.95 -1.26 -4.68
CA SER A 232 30.27 -0.69 -5.02
C SER A 232 30.73 0.52 -4.19
N ALA A 233 29.95 1.08 -3.25
CA ALA A 233 30.38 2.25 -2.47
C ALA A 233 30.20 2.09 -0.94
N ALA A 234 31.31 2.06 -0.20
CA ALA A 234 31.35 1.94 1.27
C ALA A 234 30.58 3.05 2.03
N SER A 235 30.38 4.22 1.41
CA SER A 235 29.59 5.32 1.98
C SER A 235 28.08 5.02 2.00
N SER A 236 27.56 4.30 1.00
CA SER A 236 26.15 3.92 0.90
C SER A 236 25.75 2.92 1.99
N ALA A 237 26.61 1.93 2.25
CA ALA A 237 26.43 0.93 3.30
C ALA A 237 26.33 1.54 4.71
N THR A 238 27.17 2.53 4.99
CA THR A 238 27.19 3.22 6.29
C THR A 238 25.88 3.96 6.54
N ASN A 239 25.36 4.66 5.52
CA ASN A 239 24.09 5.38 5.59
C ASN A 239 22.89 4.44 5.79
N PHE A 240 22.88 3.28 5.12
CA PHE A 240 21.81 2.29 5.24
C PHE A 240 21.77 1.64 6.63
N HIS A 241 22.93 1.27 7.17
CA HIS A 241 23.05 0.77 8.54
C HIS A 241 22.54 1.79 9.57
N GLU A 242 22.93 3.06 9.43
CA GLU A 242 22.45 4.12 10.33
C GLU A 242 20.94 4.35 10.23
N LEU A 243 20.38 4.34 9.02
CA LEU A 243 18.94 4.45 8.78
C LEU A 243 18.17 3.33 9.52
N TRP A 244 18.61 2.09 9.36
CA TRP A 244 17.95 0.94 9.98
C TRP A 244 18.05 0.96 11.50
N LYS A 245 19.20 1.38 12.04
CA LYS A 245 19.41 1.57 13.47
C LYS A 245 18.47 2.64 14.03
N LYS A 246 18.35 3.79 13.36
CA LYS A 246 17.42 4.86 13.75
C LYS A 246 15.97 4.38 13.78
N GLU A 247 15.59 3.51 12.86
CA GLU A 247 14.24 2.92 12.83
C GLU A 247 14.02 1.96 14.01
N LEU A 248 14.98 1.08 14.33
CA LEU A 248 14.94 0.20 15.50
C LEU A 248 14.82 0.97 16.82
N ASP A 249 15.60 2.05 16.97
CA ASP A 249 15.60 2.91 18.16
C ASP A 249 14.27 3.67 18.30
N TRP A 250 13.72 4.14 17.18
CA TRP A 250 12.43 4.82 17.16
C TRP A 250 11.28 3.88 17.55
N VAL A 251 11.22 2.69 16.97
CA VAL A 251 10.19 1.70 17.32
C VAL A 251 10.35 1.24 18.77
N ALA A 252 11.58 1.13 19.30
CA ALA A 252 11.80 0.87 20.72
C ALA A 252 11.18 1.96 21.60
N THR A 253 11.33 3.23 21.20
CA THR A 253 10.71 4.37 21.91
C THR A 253 9.19 4.26 21.88
N LEU A 254 8.59 3.96 20.72
CA LEU A 254 7.14 3.76 20.62
C LEU A 254 6.65 2.60 21.49
N ILE A 255 7.36 1.47 21.52
CA ILE A 255 7.01 0.31 22.35
C ILE A 255 7.02 0.67 23.84
N LYS A 256 7.94 1.55 24.26
CA LYS A 256 8.02 2.04 25.65
C LYS A 256 6.90 3.03 25.97
N CYS A 257 6.48 3.85 25.01
CA CYS A 257 5.43 4.86 25.20
C CYS A 257 4.01 4.31 25.04
N TYR A 258 3.83 3.26 24.24
CA TYR A 258 2.51 2.71 23.88
C TYR A 258 2.47 1.22 24.19
N VAL A 259 2.21 0.93 25.46
CA VAL A 259 2.17 -0.42 26.02
C VAL A 259 1.06 -1.26 25.38
N GLY A 260 1.37 -2.53 25.08
CA GLY A 260 0.39 -3.52 24.63
C GLY A 260 0.01 -3.42 23.14
N ARG A 261 0.76 -2.66 22.32
CA ARG A 261 0.46 -2.49 20.90
C ARG A 261 1.18 -3.53 20.04
N GLU A 262 0.45 -4.57 19.62
CA GLU A 262 0.99 -5.69 18.81
C GLU A 262 1.66 -5.22 17.51
N ALA A 263 1.10 -4.23 16.82
CA ALA A 263 1.62 -3.72 15.55
C ALA A 263 3.09 -3.27 15.64
N LEU A 264 3.48 -2.65 16.77
CA LEU A 264 4.86 -2.22 17.02
C LEU A 264 5.81 -3.40 17.12
N TRP A 265 5.38 -4.48 17.79
CA TRP A 265 6.16 -5.71 17.93
C TRP A 265 6.29 -6.47 16.61
N LEU A 266 5.23 -6.52 15.80
CA LEU A 266 5.28 -7.11 14.45
C LEU A 266 6.23 -6.33 13.54
N TYR A 267 6.18 -5.00 13.60
CA TYR A 267 7.10 -4.15 12.85
C TYR A 267 8.56 -4.32 13.34
N ARG A 268 8.78 -4.39 14.65
CA ARG A 268 10.10 -4.68 15.23
C ARG A 268 10.63 -6.04 14.77
N ARG A 269 9.79 -7.09 14.69
CA ARG A 269 10.20 -8.40 14.13
C ARG A 269 10.75 -8.27 12.73
N PHE A 270 10.07 -7.52 11.86
CA PHE A 270 10.57 -7.27 10.51
C PHE A 270 11.96 -6.59 10.54
N LEU A 271 12.10 -5.49 11.29
CA LEU A 271 13.35 -4.73 11.37
C LEU A 271 14.50 -5.61 11.87
N SER A 272 14.25 -6.38 12.94
CA SER A 272 15.22 -7.25 13.57
C SER A 272 15.62 -8.44 12.70
N LEU A 273 14.69 -9.03 11.95
CA LEU A 273 15.01 -10.08 11.00
C LEU A 273 15.99 -9.58 9.94
N THR A 274 15.70 -8.42 9.37
CA THR A 274 16.53 -7.81 8.34
C THR A 274 17.87 -7.39 8.93
N TRP A 275 17.88 -6.87 10.16
CA TRP A 275 19.11 -6.55 10.89
C TRP A 275 20.06 -7.75 10.95
N ILE A 276 19.55 -8.88 11.45
CA ILE A 276 20.29 -10.13 11.54
C ILE A 276 20.75 -10.59 10.16
N LYS A 277 19.85 -10.64 9.16
CA LYS A 277 20.15 -11.20 7.85
C LYS A 277 21.12 -10.40 6.98
N HIS A 278 21.22 -9.09 7.16
CA HIS A 278 22.01 -8.23 6.28
C HIS A 278 23.19 -7.56 7.01
N PHE A 279 23.04 -7.17 8.27
CA PHE A 279 24.06 -6.38 8.95
C PHE A 279 24.94 -7.21 9.89
N THR A 280 24.56 -8.46 10.14
CA THR A 280 25.36 -9.37 10.98
C THR A 280 26.11 -10.43 10.18
N THR A 281 25.62 -10.73 8.97
CA THR A 281 26.15 -11.77 8.07
C THR A 281 26.84 -11.20 6.81
N GLN A 282 26.43 -10.03 6.28
CA GLN A 282 27.04 -9.44 5.07
C GLN A 282 28.11 -8.38 5.37
N VAL A 283 29.26 -8.81 5.89
CA VAL A 283 30.52 -8.16 5.48
C VAL A 283 31.23 -9.17 4.60
N HIS A 284 31.18 -8.92 3.29
CA HIS A 284 31.67 -9.82 2.24
C HIS A 284 32.99 -10.52 2.59
N SER A 285 32.87 -11.84 2.76
CA SER A 285 33.66 -12.89 2.10
C SER A 285 34.69 -12.39 1.07
N ASN A 286 35.89 -12.08 1.55
CA ASN A 286 37.16 -12.31 0.83
C ASN A 286 38.34 -12.46 1.81
N SER A 287 38.07 -13.03 2.98
CA SER A 287 39.11 -13.48 3.90
C SER A 287 38.61 -14.74 4.59
N LEU A 288 39.39 -15.81 4.47
CA LEU A 288 39.24 -17.05 5.20
C LEU A 288 39.52 -16.77 6.69
N GLY A 289 38.57 -16.14 7.38
CA GLY A 289 38.72 -15.73 8.78
C GLY A 289 37.46 -15.03 9.28
N SER A 290 36.78 -15.65 10.24
CA SER A 290 35.68 -15.05 11.00
C SER A 290 36.16 -13.74 11.65
N CYS A 291 35.63 -12.58 11.24
CA CYS A 291 36.04 -11.29 11.81
C CYS A 291 35.35 -11.08 13.18
N PRO A 292 36.10 -10.77 14.26
CA PRO A 292 35.55 -10.54 15.61
C PRO A 292 34.49 -9.43 15.70
N LYS A 293 34.50 -8.48 14.75
CA LYS A 293 33.56 -7.35 14.70
C LYS A 293 32.11 -7.76 14.43
N ASN A 294 31.89 -8.83 13.66
CA ASN A 294 30.54 -9.31 13.34
C ASN A 294 29.86 -9.94 14.56
N ILE A 295 30.62 -10.71 15.35
CA ILE A 295 30.16 -11.32 16.60
C ILE A 295 29.79 -10.23 17.61
N MET A 296 30.65 -9.23 17.79
CA MET A 296 30.35 -8.08 18.66
C MET A 296 29.08 -7.34 18.28
N ASN A 297 28.82 -7.11 16.98
CA ASN A 297 27.62 -6.39 16.55
C ASN A 297 26.33 -7.15 16.86
N VAL A 298 26.32 -8.48 16.72
CA VAL A 298 25.16 -9.30 17.11
C VAL A 298 24.98 -9.30 18.63
N GLU A 299 26.06 -9.46 19.38
CA GLU A 299 25.99 -9.47 20.85
C GLU A 299 25.45 -8.15 21.41
N VAL A 300 25.92 -7.02 20.87
CA VAL A 300 25.44 -5.69 21.25
C VAL A 300 23.95 -5.54 20.90
N PHE A 301 23.56 -5.91 19.69
CA PHE A 301 22.16 -5.87 19.27
C PHE A 301 21.27 -6.72 20.17
N MET A 302 21.65 -7.98 20.42
CA MET A 302 20.89 -8.90 21.27
C MET A 302 20.82 -8.41 22.73
N SER A 303 21.88 -7.79 23.24
CA SER A 303 21.89 -7.19 24.58
C SER A 303 20.87 -6.05 24.67
N ASN A 304 20.77 -5.21 23.64
CA ASN A 304 19.78 -4.14 23.58
C ASN A 304 18.34 -4.69 23.50
N GLU A 305 18.12 -5.76 22.72
CA GLU A 305 16.80 -6.41 22.64
C GLU A 305 16.38 -7.01 23.99
N LEU A 306 17.32 -7.64 24.71
CA LEU A 306 17.07 -8.16 26.06
C LEU A 306 16.73 -7.04 27.05
N GLN A 307 17.46 -5.92 27.01
CA GLN A 307 17.16 -4.76 27.84
C GLN A 307 15.76 -4.21 27.57
N LEU A 308 15.35 -4.12 26.29
CA LEU A 308 13.99 -3.70 25.94
C LEU A 308 12.95 -4.68 26.49
N CYS A 309 13.18 -5.99 26.38
CA CYS A 309 12.29 -7.00 26.93
C CYS A 309 12.15 -6.89 28.46
N HIS A 310 13.27 -6.77 29.18
CA HIS A 310 13.27 -6.59 30.63
C HIS A 310 12.49 -5.33 31.04
N TYR A 311 12.73 -4.20 30.37
CA TYR A 311 11.98 -2.97 30.60
C TYR A 311 10.47 -3.19 30.43
N CYS A 312 10.05 -3.84 29.36
CA CYS A 312 8.63 -4.12 29.08
C CYS A 312 7.97 -5.07 30.08
N SER A 313 8.77 -5.77 30.88
CA SER A 313 8.32 -6.78 31.84
C SER A 313 8.31 -6.26 33.28
N SER A 314 8.98 -5.14 33.53
CA SER A 314 9.08 -4.50 34.84
C SER A 314 8.14 -3.29 34.99
N ILE A 315 7.26 -3.03 34.01
CA ILE A 315 6.33 -1.90 34.09
C ILE A 315 5.22 -2.28 35.08
N PRO A 316 4.97 -1.49 36.12
CA PRO A 316 3.92 -1.79 37.09
C PRO A 316 2.55 -1.73 36.43
N ASP A 317 1.70 -2.68 36.80
CA ASP A 317 0.33 -2.79 36.31
C ASP A 317 -0.48 -1.54 36.68
N ASN A 318 -1.24 -1.02 35.72
CA ASN A 318 -2.18 0.09 35.90
C ASN A 318 -3.47 -0.23 35.14
N ASP A 319 -4.59 0.34 35.58
CA ASP A 319 -5.92 -0.02 35.06
C ASP A 319 -6.18 0.40 33.59
N PHE A 320 -5.24 1.09 32.93
CA PHE A 320 -5.48 1.75 31.64
C PHE A 320 -4.69 1.15 30.47
N GLU A 321 -3.57 0.46 30.71
CA GLU A 321 -2.74 -0.11 29.66
C GLU A 321 -2.73 -1.64 29.67
N ASP A 322 -2.51 -2.25 28.50
CA ASP A 322 -2.50 -3.71 28.36
C ASP A 322 -1.11 -4.29 28.64
N TYR A 323 -0.72 -4.29 29.92
CA TYR A 323 0.57 -4.80 30.40
C TYR A 323 0.75 -6.29 30.15
N GLN A 324 -0.34 -7.05 30.26
CA GLN A 324 -0.31 -8.49 30.00
C GLN A 324 0.03 -8.76 28.52
N ALA A 325 -0.59 -8.02 27.59
CA ALA A 325 -0.23 -8.12 26.18
C ALA A 325 1.20 -7.65 25.93
N GLN A 326 1.64 -6.56 26.56
CA GLN A 326 3.03 -6.07 26.43
C GLN A 326 4.06 -7.12 26.84
N ALA A 327 3.89 -7.72 28.02
CA ALA A 327 4.78 -8.76 28.52
C ALA A 327 4.73 -10.01 27.62
N THR A 328 3.55 -10.36 27.09
CA THR A 328 3.40 -11.49 26.16
C THR A 328 4.12 -11.22 24.85
N PHE A 329 3.96 -10.03 24.27
CA PHE A 329 4.60 -9.66 23.01
C PHE A 329 6.11 -9.56 23.14
N SER A 330 6.63 -8.96 24.22
CA SER A 330 8.07 -8.86 24.48
C SER A 330 8.72 -10.24 24.65
N ALA A 331 8.13 -11.10 25.48
CA ALA A 331 8.59 -12.46 25.71
C ALA A 331 8.60 -13.28 24.40
N THR A 332 7.48 -13.30 23.68
CA THR A 332 7.38 -14.07 22.43
C THR A 332 8.28 -13.51 21.32
N TYR A 333 8.53 -12.20 21.31
CA TYR A 333 9.49 -11.56 20.41
C TYR A 333 10.93 -12.02 20.67
N ILE A 334 11.39 -12.02 21.93
CA ILE A 334 12.74 -12.50 22.28
C ILE A 334 12.91 -13.98 22.00
N MET A 335 11.90 -14.80 22.30
CA MET A 335 11.94 -16.21 21.92
C MET A 335 12.00 -16.39 20.40
N TRP A 336 11.28 -15.57 19.64
CA TRP A 336 11.30 -15.66 18.19
C TRP A 336 12.65 -15.22 17.60
N ILE A 337 13.25 -14.12 18.09
CA ILE A 337 14.49 -13.57 17.52
C ILE A 337 15.69 -14.50 17.76
N THR A 338 15.72 -15.17 18.90
CA THR A 338 16.77 -16.13 19.27
C THR A 338 16.77 -17.37 18.39
N ARG A 339 15.64 -17.70 17.72
CA ARG A 339 15.59 -18.72 16.66
C ARG A 339 16.11 -18.24 15.31
N GLN A 340 16.27 -16.94 15.12
CA GLN A 340 16.78 -16.37 13.86
C GLN A 340 18.31 -16.34 13.83
N VAL A 341 18.97 -16.52 14.98
CA VAL A 341 20.44 -16.57 15.11
C VAL A 341 20.88 -18.03 15.07
N ALA A 342 21.88 -18.36 14.26
CA ALA A 342 22.38 -19.73 14.07
C ALA A 342 23.72 -19.98 14.79
N GLY A 343 23.99 -21.26 15.10
CA GLY A 343 25.32 -21.73 15.51
C GLY A 343 25.67 -21.48 16.99
N SER A 344 26.95 -21.28 17.28
CA SER A 344 27.48 -21.10 18.66
C SER A 344 26.87 -19.91 19.39
N LEU A 345 26.53 -18.84 18.66
CA LEU A 345 25.94 -17.63 19.22
C LEU A 345 24.52 -17.88 19.74
N GLN A 346 23.76 -18.78 19.10
CA GLN A 346 22.46 -19.21 19.57
C GLN A 346 22.56 -19.90 20.95
N VAL A 347 23.60 -20.72 21.14
CA VAL A 347 23.86 -21.43 22.41
C VAL A 347 24.24 -20.47 23.53
N GLU A 348 25.06 -19.47 23.23
CA GLU A 348 25.46 -18.45 24.21
C GLU A 348 24.29 -17.54 24.60
N LEU A 349 23.49 -17.11 23.63
CA LEU A 349 22.27 -16.37 23.88
C LEU A 349 21.29 -17.18 24.72
N ARG A 350 21.15 -18.48 24.45
CA ARG A 350 20.32 -19.38 25.24
C ARG A 350 20.74 -19.39 26.72
N LYS A 351 22.04 -19.52 27.00
CA LYS A 351 22.56 -19.47 28.38
C LYS A 351 22.24 -18.14 29.07
N LYS A 352 22.36 -17.02 28.35
CA LYS A 352 22.01 -15.68 28.88
C LYS A 352 20.51 -15.55 29.18
N LEU A 353 19.64 -16.10 28.33
CA LEU A 353 18.18 -16.08 28.54
C LEU A 353 17.75 -16.92 29.75
N GLU A 354 18.36 -18.10 29.91
CA GLU A 354 18.14 -18.98 31.05
C GLU A 354 18.62 -18.33 32.35
N ALA A 355 19.81 -17.73 32.35
CA ALA A 355 20.36 -16.98 33.48
C ALA A 355 19.49 -15.77 33.88
N ASN A 356 18.87 -15.12 32.90
CA ASN A 356 17.99 -13.96 33.12
C ASN A 356 16.55 -14.34 33.52
N GLY A 357 16.25 -15.63 33.72
CA GLY A 357 14.93 -16.08 34.20
C GLY A 357 13.79 -15.94 33.20
N LEU A 358 14.08 -15.77 31.90
CA LEU A 358 13.05 -15.53 30.88
C LEU A 358 12.08 -16.72 30.74
N LYS A 359 12.57 -17.95 30.95
CA LYS A 359 11.74 -19.17 30.96
C LYS A 359 10.61 -19.06 31.99
N THR A 360 10.94 -18.67 33.21
CA THR A 360 9.99 -18.47 34.31
C THR A 360 9.02 -17.35 33.97
N GLN A 361 9.52 -16.27 33.38
CA GLN A 361 8.72 -15.13 32.98
C GLN A 361 7.68 -15.48 31.90
N VAL A 362 8.06 -16.22 30.86
CA VAL A 362 7.12 -16.64 29.81
C VAL A 362 6.09 -17.62 30.33
N ASN A 363 6.47 -18.55 31.21
CA ASN A 363 5.52 -19.47 31.82
C ASN A 363 4.47 -18.75 32.67
N ASN A 364 4.87 -17.65 33.33
CA ASN A 364 3.95 -16.82 34.12
C ASN A 364 3.03 -15.96 33.23
N VAL A 365 3.58 -15.39 32.15
CA VAL A 365 2.86 -14.43 31.30
C VAL A 365 2.03 -15.11 30.20
N CYS A 366 2.49 -16.22 29.64
CA CYS A 366 1.82 -16.92 28.56
C CYS A 366 1.98 -18.45 28.71
N PRO A 367 1.33 -19.07 29.71
CA PRO A 367 1.46 -20.50 30.02
C PRO A 367 1.07 -21.39 28.82
N GLU A 368 0.11 -20.96 28.00
CA GLU A 368 -0.29 -21.65 26.77
C GLU A 368 0.84 -21.77 25.74
N LYS A 369 1.82 -20.85 25.77
CA LYS A 369 2.98 -20.85 24.88
C LYS A 369 4.25 -21.41 25.53
N SER A 370 4.13 -22.00 26.72
CA SER A 370 5.25 -22.65 27.43
C SER A 370 5.94 -23.74 26.58
N PHE A 371 5.18 -24.43 25.72
CA PHE A 371 5.73 -25.40 24.78
C PHE A 371 6.76 -24.79 23.81
N LEU A 372 6.69 -23.49 23.51
CA LEU A 372 7.67 -22.83 22.65
C LEU A 372 9.08 -22.88 23.24
N TRP A 373 9.22 -23.01 24.57
CA TRP A 373 10.51 -23.28 25.25
C TRP A 373 10.94 -24.75 25.14
N ASN A 374 10.00 -25.68 25.10
CA ASN A 374 10.29 -27.10 24.97
C ASN A 374 10.73 -27.44 23.54
N THR A 375 10.05 -26.90 22.52
CA THR A 375 10.53 -26.96 21.12
C THR A 375 11.86 -26.22 20.92
N PHE A 376 12.17 -25.24 21.80
CA PHE A 376 13.47 -24.58 21.87
C PHE A 376 14.57 -25.48 22.43
N SER A 377 14.19 -26.53 23.16
CA SER A 377 15.11 -27.47 23.81
C SER A 377 15.40 -28.70 22.97
N GLU A 378 14.49 -29.07 22.06
CA GLU A 378 14.56 -30.29 21.23
C GLU A 378 15.26 -30.11 19.88
N SER A 379 15.64 -28.89 19.48
CA SER A 379 16.31 -28.62 18.18
C SER A 379 17.83 -28.86 18.19
N ILE A 380 18.30 -29.88 18.93
CA ILE A 380 19.71 -30.32 18.95
C ILE A 380 19.94 -31.30 17.80
#